data_AF-A0A8W8J4H7-F1
#
_entry.id   AF-A0A8W8J4H7-F1
#
_cell.length_a   1.000
_cell.length_b   1.000
_cell.length_c   1.000
_cell.angle_alpha   90.00
_cell.angle_beta   90.00
_cell.angle_gamma   90.00
#
_symmetry.space_group_name_H-M   'P 1'
#
loop_
_entity.id
_entity.type
_entity.pdbx_description
1 polymer ?
#
loop_
_entity_poly.entity_id
_entity_poly.type
_entity_poly.pdbx_seq_one_letter_code
_entity_poly.pdbx_strand_id
1 'polypeptide(L)'
;QLKFKPLQVPPREPDGEVFGKHDMNNEKMADRRQRAYELFREQQDLVAQKKREAILRRLMEQREEEDVLERTKKELMDDRSKRFQRRTFVRKRLEDDWAESSKQKHDREMEERLHQLAPGALLHEQCDKYHRCQQCKRKVNNCGESNIWRESRYIPGSRLMV
;
A
#
# COMPACT_ATOMS: atom_id res chain seq x y z
N GLN A 1 23.25 80.37 91.06
CA GLN A 1 23.17 80.35 89.58
C GLN A 1 24.15 79.30 89.06
N LEU A 2 23.64 78.24 88.42
CA LEU A 2 24.47 77.21 87.77
C LEU A 2 24.96 77.75 86.42
N LYS A 3 26.26 77.93 86.27
CA LYS A 3 26.89 78.29 84.99
C LYS A 3 27.11 77.03 84.16
N PHE A 4 26.19 76.71 83.26
CA PHE A 4 26.41 75.69 82.24
C PHE A 4 27.42 76.21 81.22
N LYS A 5 28.63 75.65 81.21
CA LYS A 5 29.58 75.85 80.11
C LYS A 5 29.08 74.99 78.93
N PRO A 6 28.83 75.57 77.73
CA PRO A 6 28.48 74.77 76.56
C PRO A 6 29.64 73.80 76.25
N LEU A 7 29.29 72.55 75.94
CA LEU A 7 30.25 71.54 75.50
C LEU A 7 31.00 72.08 74.28
N GLN A 8 32.33 71.98 74.31
CA GLN A 8 33.16 72.46 73.21
C GLN A 8 32.85 71.63 71.96
N VAL A 9 32.63 72.30 70.83
CA VAL A 9 32.45 71.64 69.54
C VAL A 9 33.70 70.79 69.28
N PRO A 10 33.56 69.52 68.90
CA PRO A 10 34.70 68.67 68.60
C PRO A 10 35.64 69.34 67.57
N PRO A 11 36.96 69.11 67.67
CA PRO A 11 37.91 69.63 66.69
C PRO A 11 37.48 69.24 65.28
N ARG A 12 37.58 70.19 64.33
CA ARG A 12 37.33 69.89 62.91
C ARG A 12 38.24 68.74 62.49
N GLU A 13 37.66 67.60 62.15
CA GLU A 13 38.42 66.52 61.54
C GLU A 13 38.98 66.99 60.19
N PRO A 14 40.23 66.61 59.85
CA PRO A 14 40.79 66.93 58.54
C PRO A 14 39.88 66.34 57.45
N ASP A 15 39.67 67.09 56.37
CA ASP A 15 38.92 66.59 55.21
C ASP A 15 39.69 65.39 54.63
N GLY A 16 39.36 64.17 55.06
CA GLY A 16 39.83 62.94 54.42
C GLY A 16 39.25 62.82 53.01
N GLU A 17 39.81 61.95 52.18
CA GLU A 17 39.24 61.64 50.86
C GLU A 17 37.75 61.25 51.04
N VAL A 18 36.85 62.15 50.63
CA VAL A 18 35.39 62.00 50.76
C VAL A 18 34.88 60.79 49.95
N PHE A 19 35.69 60.34 49.00
CA PHE A 19 35.42 59.19 48.14
C PHE A 19 36.28 57.99 48.53
N GLY A 20 35.67 56.85 48.82
CA GLY A 20 36.34 55.64 49.30
C GLY A 20 37.10 54.90 48.19
N LYS A 21 37.98 53.95 48.55
CA LYS A 21 38.76 53.13 47.59
C LYS A 21 37.92 52.38 46.54
N HIS A 22 36.63 52.22 46.80
CA HIS A 22 35.66 51.56 45.95
C HIS A 22 34.90 52.51 45.02
N ASP A 23 35.15 53.81 45.10
CA ASP A 23 34.46 54.78 44.28
C ASP A 23 34.87 54.70 42.81
N MET A 24 33.90 55.07 41.97
CA MET A 24 33.98 55.01 40.52
C MET A 24 34.85 56.13 40.00
N ASN A 25 36.17 55.92 40.03
CA ASN A 25 37.11 56.78 39.34
C ASN A 25 36.92 56.70 37.82
N ASN A 26 37.42 57.70 37.09
CA ASN A 26 37.22 57.79 35.64
C ASN A 26 37.78 56.57 34.88
N GLU A 27 38.86 55.97 35.38
CA GLU A 27 39.48 54.76 34.83
C GLU A 27 38.57 53.53 34.94
N LYS A 28 38.00 53.25 36.13
CA LYS A 28 37.05 52.15 36.33
C LYS A 28 35.78 52.35 35.49
N MET A 29 35.34 53.59 35.30
CA MET A 29 34.22 53.91 34.42
C MET A 29 34.56 53.68 32.94
N ALA A 30 35.79 54.00 32.52
CA ALA A 30 36.28 53.69 31.17
C ALA A 30 36.37 52.17 30.93
N ASP A 31 36.96 51.43 31.88
CA ASP A 31 37.06 49.97 31.83
C ASP A 31 35.70 49.28 31.82
N ARG A 32 34.73 49.77 32.60
CA ARG A 32 33.35 49.28 32.55
C ARG A 32 32.69 49.52 31.19
N ARG A 33 32.91 50.70 30.57
CA ARG A 33 32.41 50.99 29.22
C ARG A 33 33.04 50.08 28.18
N GLN A 34 34.34 49.83 28.29
CA GLN A 34 35.06 48.94 27.38
C GLN A 34 34.55 47.49 27.46
N ARG A 35 34.43 46.94 28.69
CA ARG A 35 33.85 45.61 28.90
C ARG A 35 32.41 45.50 28.38
N ALA A 36 31.59 46.54 28.58
CA ALA A 36 30.24 46.57 28.04
C ALA A 36 30.21 46.54 26.50
N TYR A 37 31.13 47.26 25.85
CA TYR A 37 31.27 47.25 24.39
C TYR A 37 31.76 45.90 23.86
N GLU A 38 32.75 45.29 24.52
CA GLU A 38 33.25 43.95 24.17
C GLU A 38 32.14 42.89 24.28
N LEU A 39 31.40 42.88 25.39
CA LEU A 39 30.25 41.98 25.58
C LEU A 39 29.18 42.21 24.52
N PHE A 40 28.87 43.46 24.19
CA PHE A 40 27.89 43.78 23.15
C PHE A 40 28.32 43.23 21.77
N ARG A 41 29.60 43.41 21.42
CA ARG A 41 30.17 42.88 20.17
C ARG A 41 30.11 41.35 20.13
N GLU A 42 30.51 40.68 21.20
CA GLU A 42 30.44 39.21 21.30
C GLU A 42 29.01 38.69 21.19
N GLN A 43 28.04 39.37 21.84
CA GLN A 43 26.63 39.02 21.71
C GLN A 43 26.14 39.19 20.27
N GLN A 44 26.54 40.25 19.59
CA GLN A 44 26.20 40.47 18.18
C GLN A 44 26.76 39.36 17.28
N ASP A 45 28.02 38.98 17.49
CA ASP A 45 28.68 37.91 16.74
C ASP A 45 28.02 36.55 16.99
N LEU A 46 27.69 36.24 18.25
CA LEU A 46 27.00 35.01 18.63
C LEU A 46 25.60 34.94 18.01
N VAL A 47 24.85 36.04 17.98
CA VAL A 47 23.55 36.11 17.30
C VAL A 47 23.72 35.91 15.80
N ALA A 48 24.72 36.55 15.18
CA ALA A 48 25.00 36.39 13.76
C ALA A 48 25.38 34.94 13.42
N GLN A 49 26.21 34.30 14.24
CA GLN A 49 26.57 32.89 14.10
C GLN A 49 25.35 31.97 14.23
N LYS A 50 24.53 32.15 15.28
CA LYS A 50 23.30 31.35 15.45
C LYS A 50 22.35 31.47 14.28
N LYS A 51 22.22 32.68 13.70
CA LYS A 51 21.41 32.90 12.48
C LYS A 51 21.98 32.14 11.29
N ARG A 52 23.31 32.21 11.07
CA ARG A 52 23.99 31.45 10.00
C ARG A 52 23.79 29.95 10.15
N GLU A 53 24.01 29.41 11.35
CA GLU A 53 23.81 27.98 11.63
C GLU A 53 22.36 27.54 11.44
N ALA A 54 21.39 28.34 11.86
CA ALA A 54 19.97 28.04 11.64
C ALA A 54 19.60 28.00 10.16
N ILE A 55 20.14 28.92 9.35
CA ILE A 55 19.96 28.92 7.89
C ILE A 55 20.59 27.68 7.27
N LEU A 56 21.82 27.33 7.65
CA LEU A 56 22.52 26.16 7.13
C LEU A 56 21.78 24.86 7.46
N ARG A 57 21.30 24.69 8.71
CA ARG A 57 20.48 23.53 9.09
C ARG A 57 19.23 23.42 8.24
N ARG A 58 18.50 24.53 8.05
CA ARG A 58 17.29 24.55 7.23
C ARG A 58 17.59 24.20 5.76
N LEU A 59 18.70 24.67 5.20
CA LEU A 59 19.10 24.33 3.83
C LEU A 59 19.44 22.84 3.69
N MET A 60 20.08 22.24 4.70
CA MET A 60 20.34 20.80 4.71
C MET A 60 19.04 20.00 4.78
N GLU A 61 18.13 20.36 5.69
CA GLU A 61 16.80 19.73 5.80
C GLU A 61 16.03 19.82 4.47
N GLN A 62 16.00 20.99 3.84
CA GLN A 62 15.35 21.18 2.55
C GLN A 62 15.92 20.29 1.44
N ARG A 63 17.24 20.09 1.43
CA ARG A 63 17.89 19.21 0.45
C ARG A 63 17.50 17.75 0.67
N GLU A 64 17.47 17.31 1.94
CA GLU A 64 17.03 15.95 2.28
C GLU A 64 15.56 15.73 1.91
N GLU A 65 14.70 16.72 2.16
CA GLU A 65 13.30 16.71 1.75
C GLU A 65 13.15 16.61 0.22
N GLU A 66 13.90 17.40 -0.56
CA GLU A 66 13.92 17.31 -2.02
C GLU A 66 14.34 15.92 -2.52
N ASP A 67 15.39 15.35 -1.94
CA ASP A 67 15.89 14.02 -2.29
C ASP A 67 14.86 12.91 -1.98
N VAL A 68 14.09 13.06 -0.90
CA VAL A 68 12.98 12.15 -0.58
C VAL A 68 11.83 12.32 -1.57
N LEU A 69 11.46 13.56 -1.90
CA LEU A 69 10.37 13.85 -2.83
C LEU A 69 10.67 13.32 -4.23
N GLU A 70 11.89 13.52 -4.75
CA GLU A 70 12.26 13.06 -6.08
C GLU A 70 12.30 11.52 -6.17
N ARG A 71 12.80 10.84 -5.12
CA ARG A 71 12.72 9.38 -5.03
C ARG A 71 11.28 8.89 -5.02
N THR A 72 10.44 9.47 -4.16
CA THR A 72 9.03 9.09 -4.03
C THR A 72 8.28 9.29 -5.34
N LYS A 73 8.51 10.42 -6.02
CA LYS A 73 7.92 10.72 -7.33
C LYS A 73 8.31 9.66 -8.36
N LYS A 74 9.59 9.27 -8.41
CA LYS A 74 10.08 8.23 -9.32
C LYS A 74 9.43 6.87 -9.04
N GLU A 75 9.32 6.49 -7.77
CA GLU A 75 8.67 5.24 -7.35
C GLU A 75 7.18 5.23 -7.72
N LEU A 76 6.46 6.33 -7.51
CA LEU A 76 5.05 6.45 -7.88
C LEU A 76 4.83 6.35 -9.40
N MET A 77 5.72 6.95 -10.20
CA MET A 77 5.66 6.84 -11.65
C MET A 77 5.90 5.39 -12.12
N ASP A 78 6.89 4.72 -11.54
CA ASP A 78 7.20 3.32 -11.84
C ASP A 78 6.06 2.37 -11.42
N ASP A 79 5.50 2.54 -10.23
CA ASP A 79 4.35 1.75 -9.77
C ASP A 79 3.14 1.96 -10.67
N ARG A 80 2.84 3.21 -11.06
CA ARG A 80 1.76 3.50 -12.02
C ARG A 80 1.99 2.80 -13.36
N SER A 81 3.21 2.83 -13.88
CA SER A 81 3.59 2.14 -15.11
C SER A 81 3.41 0.63 -14.99
N LYS A 82 3.93 0.02 -13.92
CA LYS A 82 3.81 -1.42 -13.64
C LYS A 82 2.37 -1.88 -13.49
N ARG A 83 1.54 -1.12 -12.77
CA ARG A 83 0.10 -1.40 -12.63
C ARG A 83 -0.60 -1.35 -13.98
N PHE A 84 -0.30 -0.34 -14.80
CA PHE A 84 -0.86 -0.22 -16.14
C PHE A 84 -0.43 -1.38 -17.05
N GLN A 85 0.85 -1.76 -17.03
CA GLN A 85 1.38 -2.89 -17.79
C GLN A 85 0.71 -4.21 -17.38
N ARG A 86 0.64 -4.50 -16.07
CA ARG A 86 -0.03 -5.70 -15.55
C ARG A 86 -1.49 -5.76 -15.97
N ARG A 87 -2.24 -4.67 -15.79
CA ARG A 87 -3.66 -4.60 -16.18
C ARG A 87 -3.84 -4.82 -17.67
N THR A 88 -3.00 -4.18 -18.49
CA THR A 88 -3.07 -4.31 -19.96
C THR A 88 -2.73 -5.73 -20.40
N PHE A 89 -1.71 -6.34 -19.80
CA PHE A 89 -1.32 -7.72 -20.08
C PHE A 89 -2.43 -8.71 -19.74
N VAL A 90 -2.99 -8.62 -18.53
CA VAL A 90 -4.10 -9.49 -18.09
C VAL A 90 -5.32 -9.31 -19.00
N ARG A 91 -5.69 -8.06 -19.32
CA ARG A 91 -6.81 -7.78 -20.22
C ARG A 91 -6.61 -8.42 -21.59
N LYS A 92 -5.45 -8.22 -22.22
CA LYS A 92 -5.14 -8.82 -23.53
C LYS A 92 -5.21 -10.34 -23.49
N ARG A 93 -4.62 -10.97 -22.46
CA ARG A 93 -4.71 -12.42 -22.29
C ARG A 93 -6.15 -12.91 -22.22
N LEU A 94 -7.00 -12.23 -21.45
CA LEU A 94 -8.42 -12.59 -21.35
C LEU A 94 -9.16 -12.37 -22.67
N GLU A 95 -8.83 -11.31 -23.42
CA GLU A 95 -9.37 -11.05 -24.76
C GLU A 95 -9.00 -12.18 -25.73
N ASP A 96 -7.74 -12.62 -25.72
CA ASP A 96 -7.23 -13.72 -26.54
C ASP A 96 -7.89 -15.06 -26.16
N ASP A 97 -7.91 -15.41 -24.86
CA ASP A 97 -8.54 -16.63 -24.34
C ASP A 97 -10.04 -16.68 -24.66
N TRP A 98 -10.72 -15.52 -24.57
CA TRP A 98 -12.14 -15.43 -24.90
C TRP A 98 -12.40 -15.59 -26.39
N ALA A 99 -11.57 -14.98 -27.25
CA ALA A 99 -11.66 -15.14 -28.69
C ALA A 99 -11.45 -16.61 -29.10
N GLU A 100 -10.45 -17.28 -28.52
CA GLU A 100 -10.19 -18.70 -28.76
C GLU A 100 -11.36 -19.56 -28.30
N SER A 101 -11.84 -19.37 -27.06
CA SER A 101 -12.96 -20.13 -26.51
C SER A 101 -14.25 -19.94 -27.31
N SER A 102 -14.52 -18.70 -27.76
CA SER A 102 -15.66 -18.39 -28.62
C SER A 102 -15.56 -19.11 -29.96
N LYS A 103 -14.36 -19.15 -30.57
CA LYS A 103 -14.12 -19.89 -31.81
C LYS A 103 -14.33 -21.39 -31.61
N GLN A 104 -13.72 -21.97 -30.58
CA GLN A 104 -13.88 -23.39 -30.27
C GLN A 104 -15.35 -23.77 -30.02
N LYS A 105 -16.11 -22.91 -29.33
CA LYS A 105 -17.55 -23.11 -29.15
C LYS A 105 -18.28 -23.10 -30.48
N HIS A 106 -18.00 -22.13 -31.35
CA HIS A 106 -18.60 -22.05 -32.67
C HIS A 106 -18.31 -23.29 -33.52
N ASP A 107 -17.05 -23.75 -33.54
CA ASP A 107 -16.64 -24.94 -34.28
C ASP A 107 -17.37 -26.20 -33.77
N ARG A 108 -17.49 -26.37 -32.44
CA ARG A 108 -18.27 -27.47 -31.84
C ARG A 108 -19.76 -27.42 -32.20
N GLU A 109 -20.38 -26.23 -32.15
CA GLU A 109 -21.78 -26.07 -32.52
C GLU A 109 -22.03 -26.35 -34.01
N MET A 110 -21.05 -26.02 -34.87
CA MET A 110 -21.11 -26.34 -36.29
C MET A 110 -20.96 -27.86 -36.52
N GLU A 111 -20.01 -28.51 -35.86
CA GLU A 111 -19.84 -29.96 -35.90
C GLU A 111 -21.11 -30.69 -35.43
N GLU A 112 -21.71 -30.24 -34.32
CA GLU A 112 -22.96 -30.81 -33.80
C GLU A 112 -24.12 -30.65 -34.79
N ARG A 113 -24.26 -29.48 -35.43
CA ARG A 113 -25.27 -29.27 -36.49
C ARG A 113 -25.05 -30.20 -37.68
N LEU A 114 -23.80 -30.36 -38.12
CA LEU A 114 -23.47 -31.30 -39.20
C LEU A 114 -23.80 -32.75 -38.81
N HIS A 115 -23.53 -33.12 -37.56
CA HIS A 115 -23.85 -34.45 -37.04
C HIS A 115 -25.37 -34.69 -36.98
N GLN A 116 -26.16 -33.71 -36.56
CA GLN A 116 -27.63 -33.79 -36.56
C GLN A 116 -28.22 -33.90 -37.98
N LEU A 117 -27.56 -33.33 -38.98
CA LEU A 117 -27.99 -33.41 -40.38
C LEU A 117 -27.53 -34.69 -41.09
N ALA A 118 -26.61 -35.46 -40.50
CA ALA A 118 -26.09 -36.69 -41.11
C ALA A 118 -27.09 -37.85 -40.91
N PRO A 119 -27.74 -38.34 -41.99
CA PRO A 119 -28.65 -39.47 -41.88
C PRO A 119 -27.88 -40.76 -41.57
N GLY A 120 -28.38 -41.59 -40.66
CA GLY A 120 -27.72 -42.83 -40.23
C GLY A 120 -26.73 -42.65 -39.07
N ALA A 121 -26.68 -41.47 -38.44
CA ALA A 121 -25.83 -41.22 -37.28
C ALA A 121 -26.38 -41.89 -36.01
N LEU A 122 -27.71 -42.01 -35.90
CA LEU A 122 -28.34 -42.62 -34.73
C LEU A 122 -28.32 -44.14 -34.87
N LEU A 123 -27.96 -44.84 -33.78
CA LEU A 123 -27.83 -46.31 -33.76
C LEU A 123 -29.09 -47.03 -34.31
N HIS A 124 -30.27 -46.46 -34.07
CA HIS A 124 -31.52 -47.03 -34.57
C HIS A 124 -31.68 -46.90 -36.10
N GLU A 125 -31.23 -45.80 -36.71
CA GLU A 125 -31.20 -45.60 -38.17
C GLU A 125 -30.22 -46.57 -38.82
N GLN A 126 -29.09 -46.86 -38.14
CA GLN A 126 -28.13 -47.88 -38.61
C GLN A 126 -28.70 -49.30 -38.55
N CYS A 127 -29.70 -49.55 -37.72
CA CYS A 127 -30.35 -50.85 -37.62
C CYS A 127 -31.41 -51.07 -38.71
N ASP A 128 -31.86 -50.02 -39.40
CA ASP A 128 -32.89 -50.14 -40.44
C ASP A 128 -32.42 -50.90 -41.69
N LYS A 129 -31.10 -51.00 -41.90
CA LYS A 129 -30.50 -51.82 -42.97
C LYS A 129 -30.58 -53.33 -42.73
N TYR A 130 -30.88 -53.77 -41.50
CA TYR A 130 -30.96 -55.19 -41.16
C TYR A 130 -32.42 -55.67 -41.15
N HIS A 131 -32.67 -56.80 -41.82
CA HIS A 131 -34.00 -57.42 -41.82
C HIS A 131 -34.35 -57.94 -40.42
N ARG A 132 -35.47 -57.46 -39.87
CA ARG A 132 -36.01 -57.91 -38.57
C ARG A 132 -36.45 -59.37 -38.67
N CYS A 133 -36.23 -60.15 -37.62
CA CYS A 133 -36.68 -61.55 -37.57
C CYS A 133 -38.22 -61.63 -37.64
N GLN A 134 -38.72 -62.33 -38.66
CA GLN A 134 -40.15 -62.49 -38.94
C GLN A 134 -40.90 -63.33 -37.91
N GLN A 135 -40.19 -64.15 -37.13
CA GLN A 135 -40.80 -65.01 -36.10
C GLN A 135 -41.01 -64.31 -34.76
N CYS A 136 -40.13 -63.37 -34.36
CA CYS A 136 -40.19 -62.81 -33.01
C CYS A 136 -40.91 -61.46 -32.90
N LYS A 137 -41.10 -60.70 -34.00
CA LYS A 137 -41.80 -59.39 -34.07
C LYS A 137 -41.62 -58.47 -32.84
N ARG A 138 -40.49 -58.57 -32.12
CA ARG A 138 -40.27 -57.81 -30.88
C ARG A 138 -40.01 -56.36 -31.26
N LYS A 139 -40.86 -55.45 -30.75
CA LYS A 139 -40.64 -54.01 -30.87
C LYS A 139 -39.38 -53.65 -30.07
N VAL A 140 -38.54 -52.79 -30.62
CA VAL A 140 -37.34 -52.26 -29.93
C VAL A 140 -37.68 -51.43 -28.69
N ASN A 141 -38.96 -51.06 -28.53
CA ASN A 141 -39.49 -50.33 -27.39
C ASN A 141 -39.93 -51.26 -26.24
N ASN A 142 -39.72 -52.58 -26.35
CA ASN A 142 -40.08 -53.54 -25.30
C ASN A 142 -39.03 -53.49 -24.18
N CYS A 143 -39.23 -52.57 -23.25
CA CYS A 143 -38.54 -52.52 -21.97
C CYS A 143 -39.20 -53.52 -21.00
N GLY A 144 -38.94 -54.81 -21.18
CA GLY A 144 -39.01 -55.80 -20.09
C GLY A 144 -40.36 -56.03 -19.42
N GLU A 145 -41.48 -56.09 -20.15
CA GLU A 145 -42.78 -56.45 -19.53
C GLU A 145 -42.82 -57.92 -19.04
N SER A 146 -41.89 -58.77 -19.50
CA SER A 146 -41.57 -60.01 -18.79
C SER A 146 -40.11 -60.41 -19.03
N ASN A 147 -39.35 -60.59 -17.94
CA ASN A 147 -38.00 -61.16 -17.95
C ASN A 147 -38.01 -62.69 -18.11
N ILE A 148 -39.12 -63.26 -18.62
CA ILE A 148 -39.31 -64.71 -18.71
C ILE A 148 -38.82 -65.13 -20.09
N TRP A 149 -37.60 -65.67 -20.12
CA TRP A 149 -37.01 -66.27 -21.31
C TRP A 149 -37.73 -67.59 -21.60
N ARG A 150 -37.79 -68.01 -22.87
CA ARG A 150 -38.55 -69.19 -23.27
C ARG A 150 -38.03 -70.50 -22.64
N GLU A 151 -36.78 -70.47 -22.18
CA GLU A 151 -36.12 -71.54 -21.42
C GLU A 151 -36.44 -71.51 -19.92
N SER A 152 -36.99 -70.41 -19.41
CA SER A 152 -37.24 -70.28 -17.98
C SER A 152 -38.47 -71.08 -17.52
N ARG A 153 -38.26 -72.09 -16.67
CA ARG A 153 -39.30 -72.93 -16.08
C ARG A 153 -39.36 -72.74 -14.57
N TYR A 154 -40.56 -72.52 -14.05
CA TYR A 154 -40.79 -72.47 -12.61
C TYR A 154 -40.71 -73.88 -12.01
N ILE A 155 -39.86 -74.05 -10.99
CA ILE A 155 -39.76 -75.30 -10.22
C ILE A 155 -40.57 -75.12 -8.92
N PRO A 156 -41.71 -75.81 -8.76
CA PRO A 156 -42.55 -75.70 -7.57
C PRO A 156 -41.77 -76.05 -6.31
N GLY A 157 -41.84 -75.18 -5.29
CA GLY A 157 -41.11 -75.34 -4.03
C GLY A 157 -39.77 -74.60 -3.98
N SER A 158 -39.29 -74.04 -5.09
CA SER A 158 -38.17 -73.10 -5.11
C SER A 158 -38.65 -71.68 -5.41
N ARG A 159 -37.94 -70.66 -4.91
CA ARG A 159 -38.18 -69.24 -5.27
C ARG A 159 -37.39 -68.80 -6.51
N LEU A 160 -36.85 -69.75 -7.26
CA LEU A 160 -35.99 -69.50 -8.43
C LEU A 160 -36.76 -69.88 -9.72
N MET A 161 -36.62 -69.04 -10.74
CA MET A 161 -36.94 -69.39 -12.12
C MET A 161 -35.61 -69.62 -12.83
N VAL A 162 -35.45 -70.78 -13.47
CA VAL A 162 -34.27 -71.14 -14.28
C VAL A 162 -34.70 -71.20 -15.71
#